data_AF-A0A257PSX2-F1
#
_entry.id   AF-A0A257PSX2-F1
#
_cell.length_a   1.000
_cell.length_b   1.000
_cell.length_c   1.000
_cell.angle_alpha   90.00
_cell.angle_beta   90.00
_cell.angle_gamma   90.00
#
_symmetry.space_group_name_H-M   'P 1'
#
loop_
_entity.id
_entity.type
_entity.pdbx_description
1 polymer ?
#
loop_
_entity_poly.entity_id
_entity_poly.type
_entity_poly.pdbx_seq_one_letter_code
_entity_poly.pdbx_strand_id
1 'polypeptide(L)' 'MQQSKTLTEGQRAYEARRAAKAGMSLDKWLASKQRQQEAEAKAKQKVAEATKPAKPPGFFSRLLERAQKPLGS' A
#
# COMPACT_ATOMS: atom_id res chain seq x y z
N MET A 1 6.44 14.40 -10.01
CA MET A 1 6.58 13.49 -11.16
C MET A 1 6.97 12.12 -10.62
N GLN A 2 6.08 11.13 -10.70
CA GLN A 2 6.36 9.80 -10.17
C GLN A 2 7.42 9.15 -11.04
N GLN A 3 8.55 8.85 -10.41
CA GLN A 3 9.77 8.39 -11.06
C GLN A 3 9.45 7.21 -11.98
N SER A 4 9.73 7.39 -13.27
CA SER A 4 9.89 6.30 -14.22
C SER A 4 11.06 5.44 -13.76
N LYS A 5 10.82 4.59 -12.75
CA LYS A 5 11.78 3.57 -12.31
C LYS A 5 11.96 2.65 -13.50
N THR A 6 13.07 2.86 -14.20
CA THR A 6 13.54 1.97 -15.25
C THR A 6 13.64 0.57 -14.64
N LEU A 7 12.74 -0.32 -15.05
CA LEU A 7 12.71 -1.71 -14.62
C LEU A 7 14.02 -2.38 -15.03
N THR A 8 14.59 -3.19 -14.14
CA THR A 8 15.77 -3.99 -14.48
C THR A 8 15.42 -5.04 -15.54
N GLU A 9 16.41 -5.55 -16.27
CA GLU A 9 16.16 -6.53 -17.34
C GLU A 9 15.43 -7.79 -16.83
N GLY A 10 15.80 -8.28 -15.64
CA GLY A 10 15.11 -9.40 -15.01
C GLY A 10 13.65 -9.12 -14.68
N GLN A 11 13.34 -7.90 -14.22
CA GLN A 11 11.96 -7.47 -13.98
C GLN A 11 11.18 -7.34 -15.29
N ARG A 12 11.82 -6.82 -16.34
CA ARG A 12 11.22 -6.71 -17.67
C ARG A 12 10.84 -8.08 -18.23
N ALA A 13 11.71 -9.08 -18.11
CA ALA A 13 11.43 -10.44 -18.54
C ALA A 13 10.26 -11.08 -17.76
N TYR A 14 10.19 -10.83 -16.44
CA TYR A 14 9.09 -11.30 -15.60
C TYR A 14 7.75 -10.68 -16.02
N GLU A 15 7.72 -9.36 -16.23
CA GLU A 15 6.51 -8.67 -16.68
C GLU A 15 6.14 -9.04 -18.13
N ALA A 16 7.12 -9.32 -19.00
CA ALA A 16 6.86 -9.78 -20.37
C ALA A 16 6.13 -11.13 -20.39
N ARG A 17 6.50 -12.07 -19.51
CA ARG A 17 5.77 -13.35 -19.35
C ARG A 17 4.33 -13.13 -18.91
N ARG A 18 4.07 -12.13 -18.06
CA ARG A 18 2.72 -11.78 -17.60
C ARG A 18 1.92 -11.08 -18.70
N ALA A 19 2.54 -10.19 -19.44
CA ALA A 19 1.95 -9.54 -20.61
C ALA A 19 1.54 -10.58 -21.66
N ALA A 20 2.42 -11.53 -21.97
CA ALA A 20 2.12 -12.66 -22.86
C ALA A 20 0.97 -13.53 -22.33
N LYS A 21 0.94 -13.83 -21.02
CA LYS A 21 -0.18 -14.55 -20.39
C LYS A 21 -1.51 -13.81 -20.54
N ALA A 22 -1.47 -12.48 -20.49
CA ALA A 22 -2.64 -11.62 -20.67
C ALA A 22 -2.93 -11.29 -22.15
N GLY A 23 -2.19 -11.88 -23.10
CA GLY A 23 -2.37 -11.67 -24.53
C GLY A 23 -2.08 -10.24 -25.00
N MET A 24 -1.23 -9.49 -24.30
CA MET A 24 -0.91 -8.10 -24.62
C MET A 24 0.60 -7.83 -24.67
N SER A 25 0.97 -6.72 -25.30
CA SER A 25 2.37 -6.27 -25.31
C SER A 25 2.82 -5.79 -23.93
N LEU A 26 4.13 -5.88 -23.68
CA LEU A 26 4.74 -5.45 -22.42
C LEU A 26 4.42 -3.99 -22.09
N ASP A 27 4.50 -3.08 -23.06
CA ASP A 27 4.23 -1.66 -22.82
C ASP A 27 2.78 -1.41 -22.41
N LYS A 28 1.82 -2.10 -23.06
CA LYS A 28 0.41 -2.04 -22.67
C LYS A 28 0.17 -2.62 -21.28
N TRP A 29 0.85 -3.71 -20.95
CA TRP A 29 0.76 -4.34 -19.64
C TRP A 29 1.25 -3.39 -18.54
N LEU A 30 2.40 -2.75 -18.74
CA LEU A 30 2.95 -1.78 -17.79
C LEU A 30 2.04 -0.54 -17.65
N ALA A 31 1.52 -0.01 -18.77
CA ALA A 31 0.59 1.12 -18.75
C ALA A 31 -0.73 0.77 -18.03
N SER A 32 -1.27 -0.43 -18.24
CA SER A 32 -2.47 -0.93 -17.54
C SER A 32 -2.23 -1.07 -16.04
N LYS A 33 -1.06 -1.57 -15.64
CA LYS A 33 -0.66 -1.73 -14.24
C LYS A 33 -0.50 -0.38 -13.55
N GLN A 34 0.11 0.60 -14.22
CA GLN A 34 0.20 1.98 -13.74
C GLN A 34 -1.21 2.58 -13.54
N ARG A 35 -2.07 2.37 -14.56
CA ARG A 35 -3.54 2.44 -14.55
C ARG A 35 -4.16 2.08 -13.19
N GLN A 36 -3.98 0.81 -12.87
CA GLN A 36 -4.58 0.16 -11.72
C GLN A 36 -3.96 0.63 -10.41
N GLN A 37 -2.65 0.83 -10.34
CA GLN A 37 -1.99 1.32 -9.13
C GLN A 37 -2.46 2.73 -8.75
N GLU A 38 -2.66 3.61 -9.74
CA GLU A 38 -3.21 4.96 -9.48
C GLU A 38 -4.67 4.91 -9.01
N ALA A 39 -5.48 4.01 -9.58
CA ALA A 39 -6.85 3.78 -9.16
C ALA A 39 -6.91 3.18 -7.74
N GLU A 40 -6.06 2.19 -7.45
CA GLU A 40 -5.93 1.59 -6.13
C GLU A 40 -5.37 2.56 -5.09
N ALA A 41 -4.43 3.43 -5.43
CA ALA A 41 -3.92 4.44 -4.51
C ALA A 41 -5.04 5.41 -4.10
N LYS A 42 -5.86 5.84 -5.06
CA LYS A 42 -7.04 6.67 -4.80
C LYS A 42 -8.10 5.93 -3.99
N ALA A 43 -8.31 4.64 -4.25
CA ALA A 43 -9.24 3.82 -3.48
C ALA A 43 -8.74 3.53 -2.06
N LYS A 44 -7.45 3.22 -1.89
CA LYS A 44 -6.81 2.97 -0.59
C LYS A 44 -6.78 4.21 0.29
N GLN A 45 -6.65 5.41 -0.27
CA GLN A 45 -6.79 6.65 0.51
C GLN A 45 -8.22 6.81 1.05
N LYS A 46 -9.24 6.58 0.21
CA LYS A 46 -10.65 6.66 0.62
C LYS A 46 -11.02 5.58 1.64
N VAL A 47 -10.49 4.36 1.50
CA VAL A 47 -10.73 3.26 2.43
C VAL A 47 -9.93 3.42 3.73
N ALA A 48 -8.68 3.90 3.68
CA ALA A 48 -7.89 4.17 4.89
C ALA A 48 -8.46 5.33 5.73
N GLU A 49 -9.19 6.25 5.10
CA GLU A 49 -9.89 7.33 5.79
C GLU A 49 -11.23 6.86 6.38
N ALA A 50 -11.98 6.03 5.65
CA ALA A 50 -13.26 5.46 6.11
C ALA A 50 -13.11 4.32 7.14
N THR A 51 -11.95 3.65 7.17
CA THR A 51 -11.67 2.50 8.04
C THR A 51 -10.58 2.86 9.05
N LYS A 52 -10.68 4.01 9.72
CA LYS A 52 -9.93 4.21 10.97
C LYS A 52 -10.73 3.56 12.10
N PRO A 53 -10.56 2.25 12.41
CA PRO A 53 -11.01 1.78 13.70
C PRO A 53 -10.26 2.62 14.74
N ALA A 54 -10.97 3.07 15.77
CA ALA A 54 -10.37 3.74 16.90
C ALA A 54 -9.21 2.85 17.40
N LYS A 55 -7.98 3.31 17.18
CA LYS A 55 -6.79 2.51 17.46
C LYS A 55 -6.83 2.17 18.95
N PRO A 56 -6.79 0.89 19.33
CA PRO A 56 -6.74 0.53 20.73
C PRO A 56 -5.50 1.18 21.36
N PRO A 57 -5.57 1.57 22.65
CA PRO A 57 -4.47 2.25 23.30
C PRO A 57 -3.20 1.40 23.18
N GLY A 58 -2.19 1.97 22.55
CA GLY A 58 -0.90 1.33 22.35
C GLY A 58 -0.18 1.08 23.68
N PHE A 59 0.90 0.31 23.63
CA PHE A 59 1.67 -0.07 24.82
C PHE A 59 2.08 1.13 25.70
N PHE A 60 2.57 2.21 25.10
CA PHE A 60 2.92 3.44 25.82
C PHE A 60 1.71 4.15 26.45
N SER A 61 0.56 4.13 25.77
CA SER A 61 -0.68 4.70 26.30
C SER A 61 -1.14 3.95 27.54
N ARG A 62 -1.01 2.62 27.54
CA ARG A 62 -1.33 1.77 28.70
C ARG A 62 -0.36 1.99 29.86
N LEU A 63 0.92 2.20 29.56
CA LEU A 63 1.93 2.52 30.58
C LEU A 63 1.64 3.88 31.24
N LEU A 64 1.27 4.88 30.45
CA LEU A 64 0.92 6.21 30.96
C LEU A 64 -0.36 6.17 31.79
N GLU A 65 -1.39 5.42 31.35
CA GLU A 65 -2.61 5.19 32.14
C GLU A 65 -2.27 4.54 33.49
N ARG A 66 -1.40 3.51 33.50
CA ARG A 66 -0.97 2.84 34.73
C ARG A 66 -0.17 3.76 35.65
N ALA A 67 0.64 4.65 35.10
CA ALA A 67 1.41 5.63 35.85
C ALA A 67 0.52 6.75 36.44
N GLN A 68 -0.54 7.13 35.73
CA GLN A 68 -1.51 8.14 36.18
C GLN A 68 -2.57 7.60 37.14
N LYS A 69 -2.74 6.27 37.22
CA LYS A 69 -3.70 5.65 38.14
C LYS A 69 -3.08 5.56 39.53
N PRO A 70 -3.54 6.35 40.53
CA PRO A 70 -3.00 6.26 41.88
C PRO A 70 -3.28 4.86 42.43
N LEU A 71 -2.22 4.20 42.91
CA LEU A 71 -2.33 2.98 43.70
C LEU A 71 -2.81 3.36 45.09
N GLY A 72 -4.11 3.58 45.24
CA GLY A 72 -4.69 3.99 46.52
C GLY A 72 -6.19 4.21 46.46
N SER A 73 -6.94 3.12 46.59
CA SER A 73 -8.14 3.04 47.43
C SER A 73 -7.98 1.86 48.37
#